data_AF-A0A3N5U5F6-F1
#
_entry.id   AF-A0A3N5U5F6-F1
#
_cell.length_a   1.000
_cell.length_b   1.000
_cell.length_c   1.000
_cell.angle_alpha   90.00
_cell.angle_beta   90.00
_cell.angle_gamma   90.00
#
_symmetry.space_group_name_H-M   'P 1'
#
loop_
_entity.id
_entity.type
_entity.pdbx_description
1 polymer ?
#
loop_
_entity_poly.entity_id
_entity_poly.type
_entity_poly.pdbx_seq_one_letter_code
_entity_poly.pdbx_strand_id
1 'polypeptide(L)' 'MLPANDAWRFGAGVQNQYSKTFSWGVAAEYAYGGTLDVDKQSTAPVAAGGRGNLLGSYPDTGMFFLAFNFNWVF' A
#
# COMPACT_ATOMS: atom_id res chain seq x y z
N MET A 1 9.70 0.44 -5.65
CA MET A 1 8.51 1.27 -5.91
C MET A 1 7.39 0.36 -6.38
N LEU A 2 6.36 0.16 -5.55
CA LEU A 2 5.09 -0.37 -6.06
C LEU A 2 4.57 0.67 -7.05
N PRO A 3 4.15 0.28 -8.26
CA PRO A 3 3.50 1.22 -9.16
C PRO A 3 2.24 1.68 -8.43
N ALA A 4 2.23 2.91 -7.94
CA ALA A 4 1.08 3.52 -7.33
C ALA A 4 0.61 4.53 -8.36
N ASN A 5 -0.31 4.10 -9.21
CA ASN A 5 -1.13 5.01 -10.00
C ASN A 5 -1.92 5.95 -9.05
N ASP A 6 -2.62 6.95 -9.58
CA ASP A 6 -3.57 7.78 -8.81
C ASP A 6 -4.55 6.88 -8.02
N ALA A 7 -4.25 6.66 -6.74
CA ALA A 7 -4.95 5.72 -5.89
C ALA A 7 -5.81 6.47 -4.88
N TRP A 8 -7.10 6.16 -4.84
CA TRP A 8 -7.99 6.71 -3.83
C TRP A 8 -7.76 5.98 -2.51
N ARG A 9 -7.50 6.74 -1.44
CA ARG A 9 -7.29 6.21 -0.09
C ARG A 9 -8.44 6.64 0.80
N PHE A 10 -9.12 5.67 1.39
CA PHE A 10 -10.18 5.87 2.36
C PHE A 10 -9.76 5.26 3.68
N GLY A 11 -9.70 6.09 4.73
CA GLY A 11 -9.26 5.66 6.05
C GLY A 11 -10.28 6.06 7.12
N ALA A 12 -10.47 5.18 8.09
CA ALA A 12 -11.18 5.49 9.31
C ALA A 12 -10.36 5.00 10.50
N GLY A 13 -10.29 5.81 11.55
CA GLY A 13 -9.57 5.47 12.76
C GLY A 13 -10.27 6.00 13.99
N VAL A 14 -10.08 5.29 15.10
CA VAL A 14 -10.50 5.72 16.42
C VAL A 14 -9.29 5.77 17.32
N GLN A 15 -9.19 6.85 18.09
CA GLN A 15 -8.19 7.02 19.13
C GLN A 15 -8.91 7.23 20.45
N ASN A 16 -8.47 6.53 21.47
CA ASN A 16 -9.03 6.61 22.81
C ASN A 16 -7.93 6.86 23.83
N GLN A 17 -8.08 7.93 24.60
CA GLN A 17 -7.24 8.21 25.76
C GLN A 17 -7.90 7.58 27.00
N TYR A 18 -7.44 6.37 27.34
CA TYR A 18 -7.95 5.64 28.49
C TYR A 18 -7.54 6.30 29.82
N SER A 19 -6.35 6.91 29.89
CA SER A 19 -5.84 7.58 31.08
C SER A 19 -4.83 8.68 30.72
N LYS A 20 -4.45 9.53 31.69
CA LYS A 20 -3.41 10.56 31.48
C LYS A 20 -2.08 9.97 31.02
N THR A 21 -1.80 8.74 31.43
CA THR A 21 -0.58 7.98 31.14
C THR A 21 -0.74 6.94 30.03
N PHE A 22 -1.96 6.67 29.54
CA PHE A 22 -2.18 5.62 28.53
C PHE A 22 -3.22 6.02 27.49
N SER A 23 -2.86 5.88 26.23
CA SER A 23 -3.76 6.04 25.09
C SER A 23 -3.52 4.94 24.07
N TRP A 24 -4.58 4.57 23.36
CA TRP A 24 -4.53 3.59 22.30
C TRP A 24 -5.33 4.08 21.10
N GLY A 25 -5.07 3.52 19.93
CA GLY A 25 -5.85 3.80 18.75
C GLY A 25 -5.69 2.71 17.70
N VAL A 26 -6.68 2.64 16.83
CA VAL A 26 -6.73 1.73 15.71
C VAL A 26 -7.19 2.50 14.48
N ALA A 27 -6.56 2.22 13.35
CA ALA A 27 -6.96 2.75 12.06
C ALA A 27 -6.99 1.64 11.02
N ALA A 28 -8.00 1.69 10.16
CA ALA A 28 -8.13 0.86 8.99
C ALA A 28 -8.19 1.78 7.76
N GLU A 29 -7.36 1.49 6.77
CA GLU A 29 -7.37 2.20 5.49
C GLU A 29 -7.48 1.22 4.33
N TYR A 30 -8.22 1.62 3.31
CA TYR A 30 -8.31 0.93 2.03
C TYR A 30 -7.82 1.87 0.93
N ALA A 31 -6.83 1.42 0.18
CA ALA A 31 -6.34 2.10 -1.00
C ALA A 31 -6.77 1.32 -2.24
N TYR A 32 -7.54 1.97 -3.12
CA TYR A 32 -7.89 1.43 -4.43
C TYR A 32 -7.02 2.09 -5.50
N GLY A 33 -6.15 1.30 -6.12
CA GLY A 33 -5.17 1.75 -7.11
C GLY A 33 -5.63 1.63 -8.57
N GLY A 34 -6.87 1.18 -8.81
CA GLY A 34 -7.40 0.95 -10.15
C GLY A 34 -6.63 -0.13 -10.92
N THR A 35 -6.64 -0.03 -12.26
CA THR A 35 -5.86 -0.91 -13.13
C THR A 35 -4.41 -0.46 -13.15
N LEU A 36 -3.53 -1.31 -12.65
CA LEU A 36 -2.10 -1.05 -12.66
C LEU A 36 -1.49 -1.60 -13.94
N ASP A 37 -1.23 -0.70 -14.89
CA ASP A 37 -0.57 -1.06 -16.14
C ASP A 37 0.92 -1.27 -15.89
N VAL A 38 1.43 -2.46 -16.21
CA VAL A 38 2.83 -2.82 -16.05
C VAL A 38 3.40 -2.99 -17.45
N ASP A 39 3.73 -1.87 -18.10
CA ASP A 39 4.59 -1.90 -19.28
C ASP A 39 6.05 -1.87 -18.83
N LYS A 40 6.57 -3.02 -18.40
CA LYS A 40 7.97 -3.20 -18.02
C LYS A 40 8.70 -3.86 -19.19
N GLN A 41 9.13 -3.03 -20.14
CA GLN A 41 9.99 -3.47 -21.23
C GLN A 41 11.44 -3.57 -20.76
N SER A 42 12.05 -4.71 -21.05
CA SER A 42 13.47 -4.94 -20.81
C SER A 42 14.28 -4.35 -21.95
N THR A 43 15.27 -3.54 -21.63
CA THR A 43 16.19 -2.96 -22.61
C THR A 43 17.22 -3.98 -23.11
N ALA A 44 17.36 -5.13 -22.44
CA ALA A 44 18.31 -6.19 -22.78
C ALA A 44 17.56 -7.46 -23.24
N PRO A 45 17.99 -8.13 -24.33
CA PRO A 45 17.43 -9.40 -24.75
C PRO A 45 17.55 -10.46 -23.65
N VAL A 46 16.56 -11.37 -23.54
CA VAL A 46 16.59 -12.48 -22.56
C VAL A 46 17.86 -13.32 -22.70
N ALA A 47 18.34 -13.51 -23.93
CA ALA A 47 19.58 -14.22 -24.23
C ALA A 47 20.86 -13.55 -23.67
N ALA A 48 20.81 -12.26 -23.34
CA ALA A 48 21.92 -11.51 -22.75
C ALA A 48 21.79 -11.36 -21.22
N GLY A 49 20.90 -12.14 -20.58
CA GLY A 49 20.62 -12.04 -19.13
C GLY A 49 19.55 -11.01 -18.76
N GLY A 50 18.85 -10.46 -19.76
CA GLY A 50 17.70 -9.58 -19.53
C GLY A 50 16.51 -10.33 -18.91
N ARG A 51 15.84 -9.71 -17.93
CA ARG A 51 14.52 -10.16 -17.45
C ARG A 51 13.52 -9.79 -18.53
N GLY A 52 12.95 -10.75 -19.27
CA GLY A 52 12.09 -10.49 -20.45
C GLY A 52 10.93 -9.50 -20.20
N ASN A 53 10.28 -9.06 -21.27
CA ASN A 53 9.20 -8.08 -21.19
C ASN A 53 8.03 -8.61 -20.35
N LEU A 54 7.68 -7.87 -19.30
CA LEU A 54 6.45 -8.06 -18.56
C LEU A 54 5.44 -7.09 -19.17
N LEU A 55 4.62 -7.62 -20.07
CA LEU A 55 3.48 -6.93 -20.66
C LEU A 55 2.22 -7.51 -19.99
N GLY A 56 1.54 -6.71 -19.19
CA GLY A 56 0.32 -7.15 -18.51
C GLY A 56 -0.25 -6.07 -17.59
N SER A 57 -1.55 -6.16 -17.33
CA SER A 57 -2.25 -5.29 -16.41
C SER A 57 -2.69 -6.09 -15.18
N TYR A 58 -2.58 -5.47 -14.00
CA TYR A 58 -3.23 -5.97 -12.80
C TYR A 58 -4.53 -5.18 -12.60
N PRO A 59 -5.67 -5.70 -13.09
CA PRO A 59 -6.97 -5.07 -12.84
C PRO A 59 -7.27 -5.12 -11.34
N ASP A 60 -7.90 -4.06 -10.83
CA ASP A 60 -8.43 -3.96 -9.47
C ASP A 60 -7.40 -4.17 -8.34
N THR A 61 -6.26 -3.47 -8.43
CA THR A 61 -5.26 -3.53 -7.37
C THR A 61 -5.74 -2.74 -6.15
N GLY A 62 -6.14 -3.45 -5.10
CA GLY A 62 -6.51 -2.90 -3.80
C GLY A 62 -5.49 -3.25 -2.71
N MET A 63 -5.26 -2.34 -1.77
CA MET A 63 -4.42 -2.57 -0.59
C MET A 63 -5.19 -2.20 0.68
N PHE A 64 -5.12 -3.07 1.68
CA PHE A 64 -5.65 -2.79 3.02
C PHE A 64 -4.50 -2.51 3.98
N PHE A 65 -4.63 -1.45 4.77
CA PHE A 65 -3.73 -1.09 5.84
C PHE A 65 -4.46 -1.18 7.17
N LEU A 66 -3.83 -1.82 8.15
CA LEU A 66 -4.31 -1.88 9.52
C LEU A 66 -3.19 -1.34 10.41
N ALA A 67 -3.51 -0.36 11.24
CA ALA A 67 -2.58 0.26 12.17
C ALA A 67 -3.16 0.20 13.59
N PHE A 68 -2.30 -0.15 14.54
CA PHE A 68 -2.60 -0.13 15.96
C PHE A 68 -1.51 0.69 16.64
N ASN A 69 -1.91 1.65 17.47
CA ASN A 69 -0.98 2.44 18.26
C ASN A 69 -1.29 2.28 19.75
N PHE A 70 -0.24 2.13 20.54
CA PHE A 70 -0.27 2.16 21.99
C PHE A 70 0.74 3.19 22.45
N ASN A 71 0.30 4.13 23.26
CA ASN A 71 1.17 5.18 23.78
C ASN A 71 1.04 5.22 25.30
N TRP A 72 2.18 5.07 25.96
CA TRP A 72 2.33 5.08 27.40
C TRP A 72 3.30 6.20 27.79
N VAL A 73 2.86 7.08 28.69
CA VAL A 73 3.67 8.16 29.26
C VAL A 73 3.94 7.83 30.74
N PHE A 74 5.17 8.09 31.21
CA PHE A 74 5.60 7.86 32.60
C PHE A 74 5.45 9.12 33.44
#